data_AF-A0A7Y9X705-F1
#
_entry.id   AF-A0A7Y9X705-F1
#
_cell.length_a   1.000
_cell.length_b   1.000
_cell.length_c   1.000
_cell.angle_alpha   90.00
_cell.angle_beta   90.00
_cell.angle_gamma   90.00
#
_symmetry.space_group_name_H-M   'P 1'
#
loop_
_entity.id
_entity.type
_entity.pdbx_description
1 polymer ?
#
loop_
_entity_poly.entity_id
_entity_poly.type
_entity_poly.pdbx_seq_one_letter_code
_entity_poly.pdbx_strand_id
1 'polypeptide(L)'
;MTIRSLPAVGALLVAVALTAGCGSDDDGRSSAAPSASSEVTPTGLPSAATSPTTSALAAPVSPSAGAQGPTQRRPASPPPVVLPKRPASAPGAKQVVDAFRAAGLKVPRPKDRSVDCGPDGLGLGCSELMATDAVTVYVFPDETSASDIAETWGGQSYQRGAVVLNYLEAKTPAADRPRYEKVLDGLR
;
A
#
# COMPACT_ATOMS: atom_id res chain seq x y z
N MET A 1 21.66 48.85 -6.97
CA MET A 1 20.62 49.43 -7.84
C MET A 1 19.46 48.45 -7.93
N THR A 2 18.24 48.89 -7.66
CA THR A 2 17.01 48.09 -7.76
C THR A 2 16.41 48.17 -9.15
N ILE A 3 15.98 47.05 -9.72
CA ILE A 3 14.99 47.02 -10.81
C ILE A 3 13.91 46.00 -10.41
N ARG A 4 12.69 46.48 -10.19
CA ARG A 4 11.47 45.69 -9.95
C ARG A 4 10.68 45.64 -11.25
N SER A 5 10.12 44.48 -11.60
CA SER A 5 9.12 44.37 -12.67
C SER A 5 8.05 43.33 -12.32
N LEU A 6 6.81 43.79 -12.19
CA LEU A 6 5.54 43.04 -12.19
C LEU A 6 4.64 43.75 -13.21
N PRO A 7 4.04 43.02 -14.16
CA PRO A 7 2.57 43.00 -14.25
C PRO A 7 2.05 41.61 -14.72
N ALA A 8 0.77 41.30 -14.92
CA ALA A 8 -0.48 42.08 -14.83
C ALA A 8 -1.62 41.20 -14.28
N VAL A 9 -2.70 41.82 -13.80
CA VAL A 9 -3.95 41.13 -13.42
C VAL A 9 -4.77 40.82 -14.67
N GLY A 10 -5.34 39.61 -14.75
CA GLY A 10 -6.26 39.19 -15.81
C GLY A 10 -7.40 38.34 -15.27
N ALA A 11 -8.41 38.97 -14.67
CA ALA A 11 -9.63 38.29 -14.24
C ALA A 11 -10.66 38.30 -15.38
N LEU A 12 -11.01 37.13 -15.90
CA LEU A 12 -12.12 36.98 -16.85
C LEU A 12 -13.29 36.27 -16.15
N LEU A 13 -14.31 37.04 -15.78
CA LEU A 13 -15.60 36.52 -15.34
C LEU A 13 -16.44 36.18 -16.57
N VAL A 14 -16.92 34.95 -16.67
CA VAL A 14 -17.99 34.57 -17.61
C VAL A 14 -19.16 34.03 -16.79
N ALA A 15 -20.15 34.88 -16.56
CA ALA A 15 -21.44 34.49 -16.01
C ALA A 15 -22.41 34.23 -17.17
N VAL A 16 -23.09 33.08 -17.16
CA VAL A 16 -24.19 32.78 -18.09
C VAL A 16 -25.39 32.22 -17.33
N ALA A 17 -26.55 32.80 -17.61
CA ALA A 17 -27.86 32.55 -17.02
C ALA A 17 -28.94 33.01 -18.04
N LEU A 18 -30.17 32.51 -18.05
CA LEU A 18 -30.86 31.54 -17.18
C LEU A 18 -31.84 30.72 -18.04
N THR A 19 -32.02 29.42 -17.76
CA THR A 19 -33.25 28.72 -18.17
C THR A 19 -33.84 27.90 -17.02
N ALA A 20 -35.12 28.14 -16.77
CA ALA A 20 -35.93 27.40 -15.81
C ALA A 20 -36.52 26.14 -16.46
N GLY A 21 -36.76 25.11 -15.65
CA GLY A 21 -37.51 23.91 -16.03
C GLY A 21 -38.25 23.37 -14.81
N CYS A 22 -39.58 23.41 -14.85
CA CYS A 22 -40.44 22.87 -13.79
C CYS A 22 -40.58 21.34 -13.93
N GLY A 23 -40.66 20.64 -12.80
CA GLY A 23 -40.97 19.20 -12.74
C GLY A 23 -41.29 18.83 -11.29
N SER A 24 -42.47 18.26 -11.06
CA SER A 24 -43.14 18.20 -9.75
C SER A 24 -43.45 16.75 -9.35
N ASP A 25 -43.42 16.46 -8.04
CA ASP A 25 -44.10 15.33 -7.35
C ASP A 25 -43.78 13.90 -7.85
N ASP A 26 -44.17 12.81 -7.18
CA ASP A 26 -44.10 12.41 -5.77
C ASP A 26 -43.97 10.87 -5.82
N ASP A 27 -43.20 10.24 -4.94
CA ASP A 27 -43.34 8.79 -4.72
C ASP A 27 -42.87 8.41 -3.31
N GLY A 28 -43.65 8.83 -2.32
CA GLY A 28 -43.50 8.31 -0.95
C GLY A 28 -43.89 6.83 -0.85
N ARG A 29 -42.93 5.91 -0.66
CA ARG A 29 -43.26 4.53 -0.25
C ARG A 29 -42.38 3.91 0.83
N SER A 30 -42.84 4.12 2.07
CA SER A 30 -42.88 3.16 3.17
C SER A 30 -41.57 2.60 3.75
N SER A 31 -41.25 3.08 4.95
CA SER A 31 -40.52 2.32 5.97
C SER A 31 -41.24 1.02 6.33
N ALA A 32 -40.53 -0.13 6.34
CA ALA A 32 -40.86 -1.30 7.16
C ALA A 32 -39.68 -2.28 7.26
N ALA A 33 -39.02 -2.31 8.43
CA ALA A 33 -38.49 -3.55 9.03
C ALA A 33 -39.60 -4.12 9.96
N PRO A 34 -39.58 -5.38 10.48
CA PRO A 34 -38.37 -6.19 10.73
C PRO A 34 -38.51 -7.74 10.64
N SER A 35 -37.41 -8.43 11.01
CA SER A 35 -37.31 -9.73 11.72
C SER A 35 -37.85 -11.06 11.15
N ALA A 36 -36.94 -12.06 11.13
CA ALA A 36 -37.04 -13.48 11.57
C ALA A 36 -36.22 -14.38 10.60
N SER A 37 -35.06 -14.92 10.98
CA SER A 37 -34.86 -16.07 11.88
C SER A 37 -35.49 -17.37 11.40
N SER A 38 -34.63 -18.30 10.95
CA SER A 38 -34.85 -19.76 11.02
C SER A 38 -33.50 -20.46 11.10
N GLU A 39 -33.13 -20.90 12.31
CA GLU A 39 -32.17 -21.97 12.52
C GLU A 39 -32.83 -23.32 12.19
N VAL A 40 -32.05 -24.35 11.86
CA VAL A 40 -32.16 -25.74 12.38
C VAL A 40 -31.16 -26.66 11.64
N THR A 41 -30.42 -27.45 12.42
CA THR A 41 -29.45 -28.50 12.05
C THR A 41 -30.16 -29.87 11.92
N PRO A 42 -29.55 -31.08 12.01
CA PRO A 42 -28.16 -31.57 11.79
C PRO A 42 -28.15 -32.80 10.82
N THR A 43 -27.15 -33.71 10.97
CA THR A 43 -27.06 -35.10 10.42
C THR A 43 -26.34 -35.23 9.06
N GLY A 44 -25.38 -36.14 8.83
CA GLY A 44 -24.73 -37.10 9.73
C GLY A 44 -23.61 -37.90 9.01
N LEU A 45 -22.74 -38.59 9.76
CA LEU A 45 -21.72 -39.52 9.24
C LEU A 45 -22.33 -40.91 8.96
N PRO A 46 -21.79 -41.66 7.98
CA PRO A 46 -21.07 -42.87 8.38
C PRO A 46 -19.80 -43.23 7.60
N SER A 47 -18.90 -43.86 8.36
CA SER A 47 -17.85 -44.83 8.04
C SER A 47 -18.04 -45.74 6.81
N ALA A 48 -16.94 -46.12 6.15
CA ALA A 48 -16.36 -47.48 6.29
C ALA A 48 -15.02 -47.67 5.52
N ALA A 49 -14.19 -48.57 6.05
CA ALA A 49 -12.81 -48.83 5.64
C ALA A 49 -12.63 -49.63 4.33
N THR A 50 -11.42 -49.56 3.75
CA THR A 50 -10.61 -50.76 3.48
C THR A 50 -9.12 -50.42 3.29
N SER A 51 -8.25 -51.10 4.03
CA SER A 51 -6.83 -51.28 3.67
C SER A 51 -6.69 -52.58 2.87
N PRO A 52 -5.58 -52.76 2.14
CA PRO A 52 -4.86 -54.02 2.33
C PRO A 52 -3.36 -53.85 2.56
N THR A 53 -2.88 -54.64 3.51
CA THR A 53 -1.48 -54.96 3.79
C THR A 53 -0.78 -55.64 2.60
N THR A 54 0.49 -55.32 2.39
CA THR A 54 1.47 -56.29 1.88
C THR A 54 2.80 -56.24 2.64
N SER A 55 3.03 -57.31 3.40
CA SER A 55 4.34 -57.93 3.72
C SER A 55 5.49 -57.05 4.25
N ALA A 56 5.63 -57.06 5.58
CA ALA A 56 6.95 -56.98 6.21
C ALA A 56 7.71 -58.31 6.06
N LEU A 57 9.04 -58.26 5.89
CA LEU A 57 9.89 -59.44 6.11
C LEU A 57 11.28 -59.03 6.67
N ALA A 58 11.70 -59.76 7.70
CA ALA A 58 13.07 -59.88 8.23
C ALA A 58 13.77 -58.66 8.84
N ALA A 59 13.92 -58.75 10.17
CA ALA A 59 14.73 -57.96 11.09
C ALA A 59 16.26 -58.26 10.99
N PRO A 60 17.07 -58.08 12.06
CA PRO A 60 17.67 -56.81 12.43
C PRO A 60 19.22 -56.85 12.39
N VAL A 61 19.86 -55.77 11.96
CA VAL A 61 21.30 -55.56 12.23
C VAL A 61 21.57 -54.13 12.70
N SER A 62 22.12 -54.01 13.91
CA SER A 62 22.97 -52.86 14.26
C SER A 62 24.41 -53.26 13.96
N PRO A 63 25.18 -52.35 13.35
CA PRO A 63 26.50 -52.11 13.92
C PRO A 63 26.78 -50.61 14.13
N SER A 64 27.31 -50.33 15.32
CA SER A 64 28.44 -49.44 15.58
C SER A 64 28.50 -48.05 14.94
N ALA A 65 28.45 -47.05 15.83
CA ALA A 65 29.34 -45.88 15.87
C ALA A 65 30.12 -45.55 14.58
N GLY A 66 29.59 -44.61 13.80
CA GLY A 66 30.25 -44.07 12.61
C GLY A 66 30.10 -42.55 12.54
N ALA A 67 31.22 -41.86 12.80
CA ALA A 67 31.49 -40.44 12.52
C ALA A 67 30.43 -39.39 12.89
N GLN A 68 30.83 -38.48 13.78
CA GLN A 68 30.33 -37.10 13.74
C GLN A 68 30.73 -36.49 12.38
N GLY A 69 29.84 -36.59 11.38
CA GLY A 69 29.99 -35.84 10.13
C GLY A 69 30.11 -34.35 10.47
N PRO A 70 31.02 -33.59 9.82
CA PRO A 70 31.23 -32.20 10.15
C PRO A 70 29.89 -31.47 10.00
N THR A 71 29.49 -30.76 11.07
CA THR A 71 28.26 -29.96 11.10
C THR A 71 28.17 -29.17 9.81
N GLN A 72 27.19 -29.50 8.97
CA GLN A 72 27.10 -28.97 7.61
C GLN A 72 27.08 -27.45 7.72
N ARG A 73 28.20 -26.82 7.34
CA ARG A 73 28.41 -25.39 7.51
C ARG A 73 27.30 -24.71 6.72
N ARG A 74 26.29 -24.19 7.44
CA ARG A 74 25.20 -23.41 6.87
C ARG A 74 25.82 -22.45 5.86
N PRO A 75 25.35 -22.39 4.60
CA PRO A 75 25.87 -21.45 3.62
C PRO A 75 25.98 -20.08 4.27
N ALA A 76 27.09 -19.38 4.01
CA ALA A 76 27.26 -18.02 4.51
C ALA A 76 26.00 -17.22 4.16
N SER A 77 25.49 -16.44 5.12
CA SER A 77 24.26 -15.67 4.94
C SER A 77 24.27 -14.97 3.57
N PRO A 78 23.16 -14.99 2.81
CA PRO A 78 23.12 -14.37 1.50
C PRO A 78 23.61 -12.92 1.58
N PRO A 79 24.25 -12.41 0.51
CA PRO A 79 24.80 -11.06 0.51
C PRO A 79 23.71 -10.05 0.89
N PRO A 80 24.04 -9.01 1.68
CA PRO A 80 23.05 -8.06 2.17
C PRO A 80 22.29 -7.44 1.01
N VAL A 81 20.97 -7.49 1.09
CA VAL A 81 20.06 -6.99 0.05
C VAL A 81 20.30 -5.50 -0.17
N VAL A 82 20.73 -5.16 -1.40
CA VAL A 82 20.97 -3.78 -1.82
C VAL A 82 19.69 -3.25 -2.47
N LEU A 83 19.04 -2.28 -1.82
CA LEU A 83 17.89 -1.59 -2.41
C LEU A 83 18.31 -0.76 -3.64
N PRO A 84 17.43 -0.61 -4.65
CA PRO A 84 17.65 0.33 -5.75
C PRO A 84 17.90 1.75 -5.21
N LYS A 85 18.82 2.50 -5.81
CA LYS A 85 19.08 3.89 -5.38
C LYS A 85 17.95 4.81 -5.83
N ARG A 86 17.52 5.70 -4.93
CA ARG A 86 16.59 6.79 -5.24
C ARG A 86 17.14 7.68 -6.37
N PRO A 87 16.33 8.12 -7.35
CA PRO A 87 16.77 9.07 -8.36
C PRO A 87 17.07 10.43 -7.70
N ALA A 88 18.17 11.07 -8.14
CA ALA A 88 18.64 12.32 -7.55
C ALA A 88 17.68 13.51 -7.75
N SER A 89 16.77 13.41 -8.73
CA SER A 89 15.74 14.38 -9.09
C SER A 89 14.37 14.12 -8.43
N ALA A 90 14.30 13.20 -7.45
CA ALA A 90 13.09 12.97 -6.66
C ALA A 90 13.35 13.28 -5.17
N PRO A 91 12.38 13.89 -4.47
CA PRO A 91 12.49 14.13 -3.04
C PRO A 91 12.49 12.80 -2.27
N GLY A 92 13.28 12.73 -1.20
CA GLY A 92 13.34 11.53 -0.36
C GLY A 92 12.05 11.28 0.42
N ALA A 93 11.77 10.03 0.78
CA ALA A 93 10.54 9.67 1.51
C ALA A 93 10.40 10.47 2.81
N LYS A 94 11.51 10.64 3.53
CA LYS A 94 11.59 11.49 4.74
C LYS A 94 11.35 12.98 4.43
N GLN A 95 11.89 13.49 3.32
CA GLN A 95 11.72 14.88 2.90
C GLN A 95 10.25 15.21 2.61
N VAL A 96 9.53 14.29 1.95
CA VAL A 96 8.09 14.40 1.69
C VAL A 96 7.28 14.44 2.99
N VAL A 97 7.55 13.54 3.95
CA VAL A 97 6.91 13.54 5.28
C VAL A 97 7.24 14.81 6.08
N ASP A 98 8.47 15.30 5.98
CA ASP A 98 8.89 16.55 6.62
C ASP A 98 8.22 17.78 5.98
N ALA A 99 7.97 17.77 4.67
CA ALA A 99 7.18 18.80 3.97
C ALA A 99 5.70 18.78 4.33
N PHE A 100 5.07 17.59 4.46
CA PHE A 100 3.70 17.46 4.97
C PHE A 100 3.56 18.09 6.36
N ARG A 101 4.53 17.85 7.25
CA ARG A 101 4.57 18.48 8.58
C ARG A 101 4.72 20.00 8.50
N ALA A 102 5.60 20.49 7.63
CA ALA A 102 5.80 21.94 7.42
C ALA A 102 4.54 22.62 6.86
N ALA A 103 3.75 21.93 6.05
CA ALA A 103 2.46 22.39 5.54
C ALA A 103 1.28 22.24 6.54
N GLY A 104 1.55 21.84 7.79
CA GLY A 104 0.54 21.68 8.83
C GLY A 104 -0.37 20.45 8.67
N LEU A 105 0.04 19.46 7.88
CA LEU A 105 -0.69 18.20 7.71
C LEU A 105 -0.37 17.20 8.83
N LYS A 106 -1.25 16.23 9.04
CA LYS A 106 -1.10 15.21 10.09
C LYS A 106 -0.11 14.14 9.61
N VAL A 107 1.03 14.01 10.28
CA VAL A 107 1.99 12.90 10.07
C VAL A 107 2.22 12.11 11.36
N PRO A 108 1.19 11.39 11.86
CA PRO A 108 1.28 10.59 13.08
C PRO A 108 2.20 9.37 12.90
N ARG A 109 3.01 9.09 13.93
CA ARG A 109 3.89 7.90 14.04
C ARG A 109 4.74 7.61 12.78
N PRO A 110 5.50 8.59 12.26
CA PRO A 110 6.31 8.37 11.07
C PRO A 110 7.41 7.35 11.34
N LYS A 111 7.46 6.30 10.52
CA LYS A 111 8.44 5.22 10.63
C LYS A 111 9.07 4.92 9.28
N ASP A 112 10.40 4.90 9.25
CA ASP A 112 11.15 4.37 8.12
C ASP A 112 10.93 2.85 8.04
N ARG A 113 10.48 2.40 6.88
CA ARG A 113 10.20 1.01 6.52
C ARG A 113 10.87 0.65 5.19
N SER A 114 11.91 1.37 4.78
CA SER A 114 12.61 1.15 3.50
C SER A 114 13.16 -0.27 3.36
N VAL A 115 13.48 -0.95 4.46
CA VAL A 115 13.82 -2.39 4.48
C VAL A 115 12.73 -3.28 3.88
N ASP A 116 11.47 -2.88 4.02
CA ASP A 116 10.32 -3.62 3.46
C ASP A 116 10.17 -3.42 1.93
N CYS A 117 10.97 -2.57 1.28
CA CYS A 117 10.99 -2.45 -0.17
C CYS A 117 11.73 -3.60 -0.88
N GLY A 118 12.67 -4.26 -0.18
CA GLY A 118 13.53 -5.28 -0.75
C GLY A 118 12.83 -6.64 -0.92
N PRO A 119 13.50 -7.62 -1.57
CA PRO A 119 13.05 -9.01 -1.65
C PRO A 119 12.78 -9.69 -0.29
N ASP A 120 13.38 -9.22 0.79
CA ASP A 120 13.13 -9.72 2.16
C ASP A 120 11.86 -9.10 2.82
N GLY A 121 11.18 -8.19 2.11
CA GLY A 121 10.05 -7.40 2.60
C GLY A 121 8.75 -7.63 1.82
N LEU A 122 8.09 -6.54 1.42
CA LEU A 122 6.94 -6.53 0.52
C LEU A 122 7.32 -6.74 -0.95
N GLY A 123 8.62 -6.73 -1.29
CA GLY A 123 9.10 -6.97 -2.66
C GLY A 123 8.69 -5.90 -3.69
N LEU A 124 8.24 -4.73 -3.24
CA LEU A 124 7.68 -3.68 -4.09
C LEU A 124 8.71 -2.97 -4.98
N GLY A 125 10.01 -3.18 -4.77
CA GLY A 125 11.07 -2.58 -5.59
C GLY A 125 11.31 -1.09 -5.34
N CYS A 126 10.72 -0.51 -4.31
CA CYS A 126 11.00 0.87 -3.91
C CYS A 126 12.44 1.05 -3.41
N SER A 127 12.94 2.29 -3.49
CA SER A 127 14.20 2.72 -2.91
C SER A 127 14.05 3.14 -1.45
N GLU A 128 12.94 3.81 -1.12
CA GLU A 128 12.65 4.33 0.22
C GLU A 128 11.17 4.18 0.54
N LEU A 129 10.86 3.98 1.82
CA LEU A 129 9.50 3.87 2.33
C LEU A 129 9.36 4.52 3.70
N MET A 130 8.46 5.49 3.81
CA MET A 130 8.04 6.10 5.07
C MET A 130 6.56 5.86 5.33
N ALA A 131 6.24 5.06 6.33
CA ALA A 131 4.87 4.80 6.75
C ALA A 131 4.43 5.78 7.84
N THR A 132 3.20 6.27 7.76
CA THR A 132 2.52 7.08 8.80
C THR A 132 1.06 6.62 8.87
N ASP A 133 0.32 6.91 9.95
CA ASP A 133 -1.11 6.52 10.01
C ASP A 133 -2.01 7.33 9.06
N ALA A 134 -1.47 8.38 8.42
CA ALA A 134 -2.20 9.29 7.56
C ALA A 134 -1.86 9.11 6.06
N VAL A 135 -0.68 8.61 5.74
CA VAL A 135 -0.21 8.36 4.38
C VAL A 135 1.05 7.50 4.44
N THR A 136 1.20 6.57 3.51
CA THR A 136 2.45 5.85 3.29
C THR A 136 3.12 6.41 2.04
N VAL A 137 4.37 6.86 2.17
CA VAL A 137 5.16 7.46 1.09
C VAL A 137 6.17 6.44 0.59
N TYR A 138 6.01 6.03 -0.66
CA TYR A 138 6.95 5.19 -1.39
C TYR A 138 7.76 6.08 -2.33
N VAL A 139 9.07 5.83 -2.43
CA VAL A 139 9.90 6.40 -3.50
C VAL A 139 10.59 5.28 -4.24
N PHE A 140 10.42 5.24 -5.55
CA PHE A 140 10.92 4.22 -6.47
C PHE A 140 12.25 4.64 -7.11
N PRO A 141 13.00 3.70 -7.71
CA PRO A 141 14.19 4.03 -8.51
C PRO A 141 13.90 4.89 -9.74
N ASP A 142 12.68 4.80 -10.29
CA ASP A 142 12.24 5.47 -11.51
C ASP A 142 10.71 5.71 -11.52
N GLU A 143 10.26 6.48 -12.50
CA GLU A 143 8.85 6.87 -12.67
C GLU A 143 7.97 5.75 -13.26
N THR A 144 8.54 4.83 -14.04
CA THR A 144 7.80 3.66 -14.58
C THR A 144 7.37 2.74 -13.45
N SER A 145 8.31 2.34 -12.59
CA SER A 145 8.06 1.52 -11.40
C SER A 145 7.05 2.17 -10.44
N ALA A 146 7.05 3.51 -10.36
CA ALA A 146 6.07 4.26 -9.59
C ALA A 146 4.67 4.25 -10.23
N SER A 147 4.59 4.37 -11.56
CA SER A 147 3.31 4.32 -12.32
C SER A 147 2.66 2.95 -12.19
N ASP A 148 3.40 1.88 -12.47
CA ASP A 148 2.90 0.50 -12.45
C ASP A 148 2.26 0.15 -11.08
N ILE A 149 2.88 0.59 -9.99
CA ILE A 149 2.38 0.39 -8.62
C ILE A 149 1.22 1.32 -8.27
N ALA A 150 1.24 2.58 -8.71
CA ALA A 150 0.13 3.50 -8.49
C ALA A 150 -1.15 3.06 -9.25
N GLU A 151 -1.00 2.58 -10.49
CA GLU A 151 -2.07 1.96 -11.27
C GLU A 151 -2.63 0.71 -10.58
N THR A 152 -1.74 -0.14 -10.04
CA THR A 152 -2.13 -1.34 -9.26
C THR A 152 -2.97 -0.99 -8.01
N TRP A 153 -2.70 0.14 -7.35
CA TRP A 153 -3.45 0.59 -6.17
C TRP A 153 -4.68 1.45 -6.49
N GLY A 154 -4.79 1.96 -7.72
CA GLY A 154 -5.91 2.78 -8.20
C GLY A 154 -6.15 4.03 -7.35
N GLY A 155 -7.41 4.48 -7.28
CA GLY A 155 -7.85 5.71 -6.58
C GLY A 155 -7.67 5.74 -5.05
N GLN A 156 -6.87 4.84 -4.49
CA GLN A 156 -6.35 4.88 -3.12
C GLN A 156 -4.88 5.34 -3.09
N SER A 157 -4.28 5.68 -4.23
CA SER A 157 -2.93 6.20 -4.36
C SER A 157 -2.88 7.46 -5.23
N TYR A 158 -1.75 8.18 -5.15
CA TYR A 158 -1.44 9.33 -5.98
C TYR A 158 0.07 9.34 -6.29
N GLN A 159 0.43 9.42 -7.56
CA GLN A 159 1.82 9.46 -8.02
C GLN A 159 2.22 10.89 -8.43
N ARG A 160 3.48 11.26 -8.20
CA ARG A 160 4.17 12.15 -9.14
C ARG A 160 5.65 11.81 -9.28
N GLY A 161 6.12 11.63 -10.51
CA GLY A 161 7.47 11.15 -10.77
C GLY A 161 7.70 9.79 -10.12
N ALA A 162 8.86 9.63 -9.48
CA ALA A 162 9.22 8.42 -8.75
C ALA A 162 8.57 8.32 -7.34
N VAL A 163 7.70 9.24 -6.92
CA VAL A 163 7.07 9.24 -5.59
C VAL A 163 5.61 8.82 -5.68
N VAL A 164 5.19 7.86 -4.85
CA VAL A 164 3.79 7.43 -4.72
C VAL A 164 3.32 7.61 -3.27
N LEU A 165 2.19 8.30 -3.11
CA LEU A 165 1.42 8.35 -1.88
C LEU A 165 0.39 7.23 -1.91
N ASN A 166 0.31 6.44 -0.86
CA ASN A 166 -0.69 5.39 -0.70
C ASN A 166 -1.53 5.64 0.55
N TYR A 167 -2.84 5.50 0.42
CA TYR A 167 -3.83 5.67 1.48
C TYR A 167 -4.56 4.37 1.87
N LEU A 168 -4.19 3.21 1.30
CA LEU A 168 -4.82 1.91 1.59
C LEU A 168 -4.76 1.53 3.08
N GLU A 169 -3.60 1.71 3.72
CA GLU A 169 -3.41 1.46 5.16
C GLU A 169 -3.67 2.70 6.04
N ALA A 170 -3.97 3.84 5.42
CA ALA A 170 -4.08 5.13 6.08
C ALA A 170 -5.50 5.41 6.60
N LYS A 171 -5.58 6.16 7.71
CA LYS A 171 -6.83 6.62 8.31
C LYS A 171 -7.28 7.99 7.80
N THR A 172 -6.66 8.51 6.74
CA THR A 172 -6.95 9.83 6.16
C THR A 172 -8.25 9.80 5.35
N PRO A 173 -9.27 10.62 5.71
CA PRO A 173 -10.50 10.76 4.94
C PRO A 173 -10.21 11.20 3.50
N ALA A 174 -11.02 10.74 2.54
CA ALA A 174 -10.85 11.09 1.12
C ALA A 174 -10.80 12.61 0.88
N ALA A 175 -11.56 13.41 1.64
CA ALA A 175 -11.57 14.86 1.55
C ALA A 175 -10.25 15.55 1.96
N ASP A 176 -9.41 14.90 2.77
CA ASP A 176 -8.11 15.43 3.18
C ASP A 176 -6.97 15.01 2.24
N ARG A 177 -7.12 13.93 1.45
CA ARG A 177 -6.08 13.40 0.54
C ARG A 177 -5.52 14.45 -0.44
N PRO A 178 -6.36 15.29 -1.11
CA PRO A 178 -5.86 16.33 -2.03
C PRO A 178 -4.92 17.36 -1.39
N ARG A 179 -4.94 17.49 -0.06
CA ARG A 179 -4.02 18.39 0.66
C ARG A 179 -2.60 17.82 0.72
N TYR A 180 -2.45 16.52 0.88
CA TYR A 180 -1.15 15.83 0.84
C TYR A 180 -0.62 15.80 -0.59
N GLU A 181 -1.48 15.48 -1.56
CA GLU A 181 -1.16 15.48 -3.00
C GLU A 181 -0.63 16.84 -3.46
N LYS A 182 -1.34 17.92 -3.10
CA LYS A 182 -0.90 19.30 -3.37
C LYS A 182 0.42 19.69 -2.67
N VAL A 183 0.71 19.17 -1.48
CA VAL A 183 2.00 19.43 -0.84
C VAL A 183 3.11 18.64 -1.53
N LEU A 184 2.82 17.42 -1.99
CA LEU A 184 3.72 16.73 -2.88
C LEU A 184 3.94 17.60 -4.13
N ASP A 185 2.93 18.17 -4.79
CA ASP A 185 3.04 19.02 -6.00
C ASP A 185 3.99 20.22 -5.89
N GLY A 186 4.18 20.76 -4.69
CA GLY A 186 5.17 21.81 -4.44
C GLY A 186 6.64 21.32 -4.41
N LEU A 187 6.88 20.01 -4.34
CA LEU A 187 8.20 19.40 -4.24
C LEU A 187 8.79 19.05 -5.62
N ARG A 188 10.05 19.44 -5.79
CA ARG A 188 10.98 19.06 -6.86
C ARG A 188 12.19 18.38 -6.22
#